data_AF-A0A853P8P5-F1
#
_entry.id   AF-A0A853P8P5-F1
#
_cell.length_a   1.000
_cell.length_b   1.000
_cell.length_c   1.000
_cell.angle_alpha   90.00
_cell.angle_beta   90.00
_cell.angle_gamma   90.00
#
_symmetry.space_group_name_H-M   'P 1'
#
loop_
_entity.id
_entity.type
_entity.pdbx_description
1 polymer ?
#
loop_
_entity_poly.entity_id
_entity_poly.type
_entity_poly.pdbx_seq_one_letter_code
_entity_poly.pdbx_strand_id
1 'polypeptide(L)'
;MDFNDENKINIFKDFSLWIKNIKDNKLSFICRFVLYIFTILVTRYSFVEYFNKHFWLFFFSLIMIYAINEISEIKEIKEKENLKKLLEIKSKEISTLELSIEYLGQSLSGLPKDFLRHVSKYLDLSNSDRISLYVFDETKFQIIGRYSENPLYDYCNREEYPRNEGYISKCFENSDGKPYFYRNKLPKNT
;
A
#
# COMPACT_ATOMS: atom_id res chain seq x y z
N MET A 1 -16.12 -16.35 -3.61
CA MET A 1 -15.52 -15.52 -2.55
C MET A 1 -16.62 -15.27 -1.54
N ASP A 2 -16.60 -16.06 -0.47
CA ASP A 2 -17.66 -16.08 0.54
C ASP A 2 -17.59 -14.84 1.42
N PHE A 3 -18.63 -14.01 1.32
CA PHE A 3 -18.85 -12.78 2.08
C PHE A 3 -19.29 -13.02 3.54
N ASN A 4 -18.98 -14.18 4.13
CA ASN A 4 -19.64 -14.65 5.37
C ASN A 4 -18.72 -14.85 6.58
N ASP A 5 -17.42 -14.52 6.49
CA ASP A 5 -16.47 -14.73 7.59
C ASP A 5 -16.21 -13.50 8.49
N GLU A 6 -16.78 -12.33 8.19
CA GLU A 6 -16.50 -11.09 8.95
C GLU A 6 -17.30 -10.92 10.26
N ASN A 7 -18.31 -11.76 10.53
CA ASN A 7 -19.20 -11.59 11.69
C ASN A 7 -19.04 -12.64 12.80
N LYS A 8 -18.00 -13.48 12.76
CA LYS A 8 -17.68 -14.37 13.90
C LYS A 8 -16.98 -13.57 15.00
N ILE A 9 -17.72 -13.23 16.05
CA ILE A 9 -17.19 -12.64 17.29
C ILE A 9 -16.02 -13.51 17.76
N ASN A 10 -14.81 -13.02 17.54
CA ASN A 10 -13.62 -13.71 17.95
C ASN A 10 -13.24 -13.12 19.30
N ILE A 11 -13.83 -13.69 20.36
CA ILE A 11 -13.77 -13.22 21.74
C ILE A 11 -12.34 -12.83 22.15
N PHE A 12 -11.32 -13.57 21.69
CA PHE A 12 -9.91 -13.24 21.96
C PHE A 12 -9.43 -11.96 21.27
N LYS A 13 -9.78 -11.75 19.99
CA LYS A 13 -9.44 -10.52 19.26
C LYS A 13 -10.19 -9.32 19.84
N ASP A 14 -11.49 -9.47 20.10
CA ASP A 14 -12.34 -8.43 20.65
C ASP A 14 -11.92 -8.03 22.07
N PHE A 15 -11.51 -9.01 22.88
CA PHE A 15 -10.94 -8.76 24.20
C PHE A 15 -9.59 -8.03 24.12
N SER A 16 -8.72 -8.39 23.17
CA SER A 16 -7.46 -7.68 22.95
C SER A 16 -7.68 -6.22 22.52
N LEU A 17 -8.68 -5.98 21.66
CA LEU A 17 -9.11 -4.66 21.23
C LEU A 17 -9.68 -3.86 22.39
N TRP A 18 -10.49 -4.49 23.24
CA TRP A 18 -11.03 -3.88 24.45
C TRP A 18 -9.93 -3.47 25.43
N ILE A 19 -8.94 -4.34 25.71
CA ILE A 19 -7.78 -4.01 26.54
C ILE A 19 -6.98 -2.84 25.94
N LYS A 20 -6.77 -2.85 24.63
CA LYS A 20 -6.06 -1.77 23.93
C LYS A 20 -6.80 -0.44 24.07
N ASN A 21 -8.12 -0.45 23.88
CA ASN A 21 -8.96 0.72 24.06
C ASN A 21 -8.91 1.28 25.50
N ILE A 22 -8.87 0.41 26.51
CA ILE A 22 -8.66 0.83 27.92
C ILE A 22 -7.29 1.48 28.09
N LYS A 23 -6.25 0.95 27.44
CA LYS A 23 -4.89 1.47 27.51
C LYS A 23 -4.75 2.84 26.84
N ASP A 24 -5.45 3.04 25.73
CA ASP A 24 -5.40 4.29 24.96
C ASP A 24 -6.27 5.38 25.62
N ASN A 25 -7.40 5.01 26.21
CA ASN A 25 -8.38 5.93 26.82
C ASN A 25 -8.50 5.78 28.35
N LYS A 26 -7.37 5.68 29.04
CA LYS A 26 -7.32 5.43 30.50
C LYS A 26 -8.14 6.43 31.32
N LEU A 27 -8.11 7.72 30.95
CA LEU A 27 -8.77 8.78 31.70
C LEU A 27 -10.30 8.63 31.65
N SER A 28 -10.88 8.51 30.45
CA SER A 28 -12.33 8.30 30.29
C SER A 28 -12.79 7.01 30.96
N PHE A 29 -12.02 5.92 30.85
CA PHE A 29 -12.34 4.66 31.52
C PHE A 29 -12.40 4.81 33.05
N ILE A 30 -11.41 5.49 33.65
CA ILE A 30 -11.38 5.76 35.10
C ILE A 30 -12.57 6.63 35.51
N CYS A 31 -12.88 7.70 34.77
CA CYS A 31 -14.03 8.56 35.07
C CYS A 31 -15.36 7.78 35.07
N ARG A 32 -15.60 6.97 34.04
CA ARG A 32 -16.81 6.12 33.95
C ARG A 32 -16.87 5.11 35.09
N PHE A 33 -15.74 4.47 35.42
CA PHE A 33 -15.67 3.53 36.53
C PHE A 33 -15.98 4.19 37.88
N VAL A 34 -15.44 5.39 38.13
CA VAL A 34 -15.74 6.17 39.34
C VAL A 34 -17.22 6.54 39.42
N LEU A 35 -17.84 6.95 38.31
CA LEU A 35 -19.28 7.25 38.27
C LEU A 35 -20.14 6.03 38.62
N TYR A 36 -19.78 4.83 38.13
CA TYR A 36 -20.51 3.60 38.46
C TYR A 36 -20.27 3.11 39.90
N ILE A 37 -19.07 3.27 40.44
CA ILE A 37 -18.79 2.90 41.83
C ILE A 37 -19.48 3.87 42.80
N PHE A 38 -19.61 5.15 42.43
CA PHE A 38 -20.30 6.16 43.22
C PHE A 38 -21.77 5.79 43.46
N THR A 39 -22.49 5.28 42.45
CA THR A 39 -23.91 4.89 42.62
C THR A 39 -24.08 3.73 43.62
N ILE A 40 -23.13 2.81 43.68
CA ILE A 40 -23.13 1.67 44.63
C ILE A 40 -22.74 2.13 46.05
N LEU A 41 -21.87 3.15 46.17
CA LEU A 41 -21.46 3.70 47.47
C LEU A 41 -22.58 4.46 48.16
N VAL A 42 -23.38 5.23 47.41
CA VAL A 42 -24.46 6.08 47.93
C VAL A 42 -25.57 5.26 48.61
N THR A 43 -25.76 3.99 48.25
CA THR A 43 -26.79 3.13 48.86
C THR A 43 -26.41 2.59 50.25
N ARG A 44 -25.19 2.83 50.75
CA ARG A 44 -24.76 2.34 52.07
C ARG A 44 -25.08 3.35 53.19
N TYR A 45 -25.75 2.89 54.25
CA TYR A 45 -26.19 3.72 55.38
C TYR A 45 -25.08 4.61 55.98
N SER A 46 -23.89 4.04 56.25
CA SER A 46 -22.74 4.80 56.80
C SER A 46 -22.22 5.89 55.86
N PHE A 47 -22.45 5.78 54.55
CA PHE A 47 -21.98 6.76 53.57
C PHE A 47 -22.97 7.93 53.45
N VAL A 48 -24.26 7.68 53.65
CA VAL A 48 -25.33 8.69 53.56
C VAL A 48 -25.13 9.82 54.58
N GLU A 49 -24.78 9.49 55.82
CA GLU A 49 -24.54 10.49 56.88
C GLU A 49 -23.34 11.40 56.56
N TYR A 50 -22.25 10.82 56.03
CA TYR A 50 -21.08 11.56 55.59
C TYR A 50 -21.35 12.41 54.34
N PHE A 51 -22.10 11.85 53.37
CA PHE A 51 -22.49 12.52 52.14
C PHE A 51 -23.34 13.76 52.42
N ASN A 52 -24.33 13.67 53.32
CA ASN A 52 -25.20 14.79 53.67
C ASN A 52 -24.42 15.96 54.28
N LYS A 53 -23.37 15.69 55.08
CA LYS A 53 -22.50 16.72 55.65
C LYS A 53 -21.67 17.48 54.60
N HIS A 54 -21.29 16.81 53.51
CA HIS A 54 -20.41 17.35 52.47
C HIS A 54 -21.07 17.39 51.08
N PHE A 55 -22.41 17.48 51.04
CA PHE A 55 -23.21 17.30 49.82
C PHE A 55 -22.71 18.14 48.63
N TRP A 56 -22.48 19.42 48.86
CA TRP A 56 -22.04 20.35 47.81
C TRP A 56 -20.68 19.98 47.21
N LEU A 57 -19.73 19.52 48.03
CA LEU A 57 -18.41 19.09 47.55
C LEU A 57 -18.54 17.87 46.63
N PHE A 58 -19.35 16.88 47.02
CA PHE A 58 -19.60 15.71 46.19
C PHE A 58 -20.32 16.08 44.90
N PHE A 59 -21.33 16.94 44.97
CA PHE A 59 -22.09 17.39 43.81
C PHE A 59 -21.19 18.09 42.77
N PHE A 60 -20.36 19.04 43.19
CA PHE A 60 -19.40 19.70 42.29
C PHE A 60 -18.33 18.75 41.77
N SER A 61 -17.86 17.80 42.59
CA SER A 61 -16.88 16.79 42.14
C SER A 61 -17.44 15.89 41.04
N LEU A 62 -18.72 15.50 41.15
CA LEU A 62 -19.39 14.65 40.16
C LEU A 62 -19.55 15.38 38.84
N ILE A 63 -19.95 16.66 38.89
CA ILE A 63 -20.06 17.51 37.69
C ILE A 63 -18.69 17.67 37.02
N MET A 64 -17.64 17.88 37.79
CA MET A 64 -16.27 18.00 37.24
C MET A 64 -15.80 16.69 36.59
N ILE A 65 -16.04 15.54 37.23
CA ILE A 65 -15.68 14.23 36.67
C ILE A 65 -16.46 13.98 35.37
N TYR A 66 -17.75 14.31 35.34
CA TYR A 66 -18.58 14.19 34.13
C TYR A 66 -18.07 15.10 33.00
N ALA A 67 -17.78 16.37 33.30
CA ALA A 67 -17.26 17.32 32.33
C ALA A 67 -15.90 16.88 31.74
N ILE A 68 -14.99 16.36 32.57
CA ILE A 68 -13.70 15.82 32.12
C ILE A 68 -13.91 14.63 31.17
N ASN A 69 -14.87 13.74 31.49
CA ASN A 69 -15.18 12.60 30.64
C ASN A 69 -15.69 13.03 29.26
N GLU A 70 -16.67 13.95 29.20
CA GLU A 70 -17.21 14.49 27.95
C GLU A 70 -16.13 15.16 27.08
N ILE A 71 -15.25 15.96 27.69
CA ILE A 71 -14.15 16.61 26.95
C ILE A 71 -13.20 15.57 26.34
N SER A 72 -12.90 14.49 27.08
CA SER A 72 -12.06 13.40 26.58
C SER A 72 -12.71 12.72 25.38
N GLU A 73 -14.00 12.40 25.46
CA GLU A 73 -14.74 11.74 24.38
C GLU A 73 -14.81 12.60 23.12
N ILE A 74 -15.07 13.91 23.26
CA ILE A 74 -15.09 14.85 22.13
C ILE A 74 -13.71 14.90 21.44
N LYS A 75 -12.62 14.89 22.21
CA LYS A 75 -11.26 14.89 21.66
C LYS A 75 -10.99 13.63 20.84
N GLU A 76 -11.37 12.47 21.36
CA GLU A 76 -11.22 11.19 20.66
C GLU A 76 -12.04 11.14 19.37
N ILE A 77 -13.29 11.63 19.40
CA ILE A 77 -14.15 11.70 18.21
C ILE A 77 -13.49 12.58 17.14
N LYS A 78 -12.98 13.75 17.53
CA LYS A 78 -12.31 14.68 16.62
C LYS A 78 -11.04 14.08 16.00
N GLU A 79 -10.27 13.34 16.79
CA GLU A 79 -9.07 12.66 16.30
C GLU A 79 -9.42 11.55 15.30
N LYS A 80 -10.45 10.74 15.59
CA LYS A 80 -10.96 9.72 14.66
C LYS A 80 -11.47 10.33 13.36
N GLU A 81 -12.18 11.45 13.44
CA GLU A 81 -12.67 12.16 12.25
C GLU A 81 -11.52 12.70 11.39
N ASN A 82 -10.48 13.27 12.01
CA ASN A 82 -9.28 13.73 11.32
C ASN A 82 -8.52 12.56 10.65
N LEU A 83 -8.37 11.44 11.35
CA LEU A 83 -7.76 10.23 10.79
C LEU A 83 -8.57 9.70 9.59
N LYS A 84 -9.91 9.73 9.67
CA LYS A 84 -10.78 9.32 8.57
C LYS A 84 -10.61 10.23 7.35
N LYS A 85 -10.57 11.54 7.54
CA LYS A 85 -10.32 12.51 6.46
C LYS A 85 -8.94 12.30 5.84
N LEU A 86 -7.91 12.05 6.65
CA LEU A 86 -6.57 11.78 6.16
C LEU A 86 -6.51 10.49 5.33
N LEU A 87 -7.19 9.44 5.78
CA LEU A 87 -7.30 8.18 5.04
C LEU A 87 -7.99 8.37 3.69
N GLU A 88 -9.05 9.18 3.64
CA GLU A 88 -9.77 9.50 2.41
C GLU A 88 -8.91 10.31 1.42
N ILE A 89 -8.13 11.27 1.91
CA ILE A 89 -7.17 12.02 1.08
C ILE A 89 -6.12 11.07 0.52
N LYS A 90 -5.54 10.21 1.37
CA LYS A 90 -4.50 9.27 0.94
C LYS A 90 -5.01 8.22 -0.03
N SER A 91 -6.22 7.70 0.16
CA SER A 91 -6.81 6.76 -0.79
C SER A 91 -7.05 7.42 -2.14
N LYS A 92 -7.47 8.68 -2.15
CA LYS A 92 -7.60 9.47 -3.37
C LYS A 92 -6.25 9.69 -4.05
N GLU A 93 -5.21 10.06 -3.30
CA GLU A 93 -3.84 10.19 -3.84
C GLU A 93 -3.36 8.89 -4.50
N ILE A 94 -3.54 7.75 -3.84
CA ILE A 94 -3.20 6.43 -4.39
C ILE A 94 -3.93 6.19 -5.72
N SER A 95 -5.25 6.40 -5.76
CA SER A 95 -6.02 6.21 -6.98
C SER A 95 -5.55 7.11 -8.14
N THR A 96 -5.17 8.35 -7.84
CA THR A 96 -4.64 9.27 -8.86
C THR A 96 -3.26 8.85 -9.36
N LEU A 97 -2.42 8.32 -8.47
CA LEU A 97 -1.10 7.82 -8.83
C LEU A 97 -1.22 6.57 -9.70
N GLU A 98 -2.09 5.63 -9.35
CA GLU A 98 -2.39 4.44 -10.16
C GLU A 98 -2.85 4.82 -11.58
N LEU A 99 -3.77 5.78 -11.70
CA LEU A 99 -4.22 6.29 -13.00
C LEU A 99 -3.08 6.95 -13.80
N SER A 100 -2.19 7.69 -13.12
CA SER A 100 -1.05 8.31 -13.81
C SER A 100 -0.02 7.28 -14.29
N ILE A 101 0.20 6.21 -13.52
CA ILE A 101 1.05 5.08 -13.94
C ILE A 101 0.43 4.40 -15.15
N GLU A 102 -0.87 4.15 -15.14
CA GLU A 102 -1.57 3.55 -16.28
C GLU A 102 -1.45 4.42 -17.54
N TYR A 103 -1.72 5.72 -17.40
CA TYR A 103 -1.59 6.68 -18.50
C TYR A 103 -0.15 6.72 -19.06
N LEU A 104 0.86 6.75 -18.20
CA LEU A 104 2.25 6.68 -18.61
C LEU A 104 2.55 5.35 -19.32
N GLY A 105 2.08 4.23 -18.79
CA GLY A 105 2.21 2.92 -19.42
C GLY A 105 1.63 2.90 -20.84
N GLN A 106 0.42 3.44 -21.02
CA GLN A 106 -0.22 3.56 -22.32
C GLN A 106 0.58 4.47 -23.26
N SER A 107 0.99 5.65 -22.78
CA SER A 107 1.77 6.62 -23.58
C SER A 107 3.13 6.08 -24.02
N LEU A 108 3.76 5.24 -23.19
CA LEU A 108 5.09 4.69 -23.47
C LEU A 108 5.04 3.36 -24.24
N SER A 109 3.88 2.69 -24.29
CA SER A 109 3.74 1.34 -24.89
C SER A 109 4.17 1.26 -26.36
N GLY A 110 4.00 2.34 -27.13
CA GLY A 110 4.41 2.41 -28.54
C GLY A 110 5.90 2.71 -28.76
N LEU A 111 6.58 3.30 -27.78
CA LEU A 111 7.95 3.79 -27.95
C LEU A 111 8.96 2.70 -28.32
N PRO A 112 8.95 1.51 -27.66
CA PRO A 112 9.88 0.44 -28.03
C PRO A 112 9.74 0.02 -29.49
N LYS A 113 8.51 -0.08 -30.00
CA LYS A 113 8.25 -0.48 -31.38
C LYS A 113 8.70 0.59 -32.38
N ASP A 114 8.38 1.85 -32.11
CA ASP A 114 8.82 2.96 -32.96
C ASP A 114 10.35 3.08 -32.99
N PHE A 115 11.01 2.95 -31.84
CA PHE A 115 12.46 2.89 -31.76
C PHE A 115 13.04 1.75 -32.60
N LEU A 116 12.49 0.55 -32.46
CA LEU A 116 12.92 -0.62 -33.23
C LEU A 116 12.70 -0.46 -34.74
N ARG A 117 11.64 0.23 -35.17
CA ARG A 117 11.44 0.58 -36.59
C ARG A 117 12.58 1.44 -37.12
N HIS A 118 13.04 2.43 -36.36
CA HIS A 118 14.16 3.27 -36.76
C HIS A 118 15.48 2.48 -36.83
N VAL A 119 15.72 1.62 -35.84
CA VAL A 119 16.91 0.73 -35.83
C VAL A 119 16.88 -0.24 -37.01
N SER A 120 15.73 -0.83 -37.31
CA SER A 120 15.54 -1.74 -38.45
C SER A 120 15.91 -1.07 -39.78
N LYS A 121 15.49 0.19 -39.98
CA LYS A 121 15.85 0.98 -41.17
C LYS A 121 17.35 1.32 -41.21
N TYR A 122 17.94 1.64 -40.07
CA TYR A 122 19.37 1.92 -39.99
C TYR A 122 20.24 0.70 -40.30
N LEU A 123 19.80 -0.49 -39.89
CA LEU A 123 20.47 -1.77 -40.15
C LEU A 123 20.14 -2.37 -41.52
N ASP A 124 19.30 -1.72 -42.33
CA ASP A 124 18.83 -2.21 -43.63
C ASP A 124 18.24 -3.63 -43.57
N LEU A 125 17.46 -3.90 -42.50
CA LEU A 125 16.79 -5.19 -42.32
C LEU A 125 15.68 -5.37 -43.36
N SER A 126 15.61 -6.56 -43.95
CA SER A 126 14.66 -6.91 -44.99
C SER A 126 13.31 -7.41 -44.44
N ASN A 127 12.35 -7.68 -45.32
CA ASN A 127 11.04 -8.24 -44.97
C ASN A 127 11.12 -9.70 -44.44
N SER A 128 12.27 -10.38 -44.55
CA SER A 128 12.50 -11.67 -43.88
C SER A 128 13.09 -11.53 -42.47
N ASP A 129 13.46 -10.31 -42.08
CA ASP A 129 14.14 -10.05 -40.82
C ASP A 129 13.21 -9.51 -39.75
N ARG A 130 13.65 -9.66 -38.50
CA ARG A 130 12.94 -9.14 -37.33
C ARG A 130 13.94 -8.69 -36.28
N ILE A 131 13.63 -7.59 -35.62
CA ILE A 131 14.32 -7.14 -34.42
C ILE A 131 13.39 -7.21 -33.20
N SER A 132 13.92 -7.57 -32.05
CA SER A 132 13.17 -7.66 -30.80
C SER A 132 14.02 -7.13 -29.64
N LEU A 133 13.36 -6.44 -28.72
CA LEU A 133 13.97 -5.85 -27.53
C LEU A 133 13.49 -6.61 -26.30
N TYR A 134 14.44 -7.02 -25.47
CA TYR A 134 14.18 -7.77 -24.24
C TYR A 134 14.72 -7.02 -23.03
N VAL A 135 14.00 -7.12 -21.92
CA VAL A 135 14.47 -6.78 -20.58
C VAL A 135 14.75 -8.09 -19.84
N PHE A 136 15.89 -8.17 -19.16
CA PHE A 136 16.29 -9.34 -18.40
C PHE A 136 16.10 -9.10 -16.90
N ASP A 137 15.33 -9.96 -16.26
CA ASP A 137 14.98 -9.89 -14.82
C ASP A 137 15.58 -11.07 -14.05
N GLU A 138 16.88 -11.33 -14.30
CA GLU A 138 17.74 -12.39 -13.72
C GLU A 138 17.32 -13.85 -13.91
N THR A 139 16.04 -14.09 -14.20
CA THR A 139 15.36 -15.38 -14.28
C THR A 139 14.80 -15.61 -15.69
N LYS A 140 14.40 -14.53 -16.36
CA LYS A 140 13.72 -14.56 -17.65
C LYS A 140 14.01 -13.31 -18.49
N PHE A 141 13.84 -13.46 -19.79
CA PHE A 141 13.83 -12.39 -20.77
C PHE A 141 12.39 -12.05 -21.12
N GLN A 142 11.95 -10.85 -20.80
CA GLN A 142 10.63 -10.34 -21.16
C GLN A 142 10.76 -9.46 -22.41
N ILE A 143 9.95 -9.73 -23.43
CA ILE A 143 9.92 -8.90 -24.63
C ILE A 143 9.18 -7.58 -24.33
N ILE A 144 9.83 -6.45 -24.60
CA ILE A 144 9.23 -5.11 -24.44
C ILE A 144 8.97 -4.41 -25.77
N GLY A 145 9.47 -4.96 -26.88
CA GLY A 145 9.23 -4.45 -28.21
C GLY A 145 9.64 -5.44 -29.29
N ARG A 146 8.94 -5.40 -30.43
CA ARG A 146 9.24 -6.17 -31.63
C ARG A 146 8.89 -5.35 -32.85
N TYR A 147 9.71 -5.46 -33.88
CA TYR A 147 9.44 -4.87 -35.19
C TYR A 147 9.90 -5.79 -36.31
N SER A 148 9.04 -5.94 -37.32
CA SER A 148 9.38 -6.45 -38.66
C SER A 148 8.50 -5.73 -39.68
N GLU A 149 8.98 -5.59 -40.91
CA GLU A 149 8.12 -5.16 -42.02
C GLU A 149 7.06 -6.21 -42.36
N ASN A 150 7.33 -7.48 -42.04
CA ASN A 150 6.39 -8.57 -42.21
C ASN A 150 5.44 -8.66 -41.01
N PRO A 151 4.11 -8.50 -41.18
CA PRO A 151 3.15 -8.64 -40.09
C PRO A 151 3.21 -10.00 -39.38
N LEU A 152 3.56 -11.08 -40.11
CA LEU A 152 3.70 -12.42 -39.54
C LEU A 152 4.85 -12.52 -38.56
N TYR A 153 5.95 -11.79 -38.80
CA TYR A 153 7.12 -11.78 -37.92
C TYR A 153 7.03 -10.70 -36.85
N ASP A 154 6.29 -9.63 -37.10
CA ASP A 154 6.00 -8.57 -36.14
C ASP A 154 5.15 -9.08 -34.95
N TYR A 155 4.28 -10.07 -35.21
CA TYR A 155 3.43 -10.67 -34.18
C TYR A 155 4.24 -11.37 -33.08
N CYS A 156 3.77 -11.23 -31.83
CA CYS A 156 4.44 -11.78 -30.65
C CYS A 156 3.62 -12.90 -30.00
N ASN A 157 3.99 -14.16 -30.28
CA ASN A 157 3.35 -15.34 -29.68
C ASN A 157 3.76 -15.62 -28.24
N ARG A 158 4.94 -15.16 -27.81
CA ARG A 158 5.55 -15.51 -26.52
C ARG A 158 6.16 -14.27 -25.89
N GLU A 159 5.65 -13.89 -24.74
CA GLU A 159 6.07 -12.68 -24.03
C GLU A 159 7.36 -12.88 -23.23
N GLU A 160 7.64 -14.12 -22.82
CA GLU A 160 8.73 -14.42 -21.90
C GLU A 160 9.53 -15.65 -22.31
N TYR A 161 10.84 -15.59 -22.13
CA TYR A 161 11.78 -16.66 -22.42
C TYR A 161 12.62 -16.97 -21.16
N PRO A 162 12.84 -18.24 -20.81
CA PRO A 162 13.64 -18.60 -19.62
C PRO A 162 15.11 -18.20 -19.81
N ARG A 163 15.82 -17.92 -18.70
CA ARG A 163 17.25 -17.59 -18.72
C ARG A 163 18.12 -18.68 -19.36
N ASN A 164 17.80 -19.94 -19.10
CA ASN A 164 18.69 -21.08 -19.37
C ASN A 164 18.25 -21.91 -20.58
N GLU A 165 17.34 -21.37 -21.41
CA GLU A 165 16.75 -22.10 -22.53
C GLU A 165 16.74 -21.30 -23.83
N GLY A 166 16.86 -22.04 -24.94
CA GLY A 166 16.72 -21.49 -26.29
C GLY A 166 17.92 -20.68 -26.76
N TYR A 167 17.74 -20.02 -27.91
CA TYR A 167 18.83 -19.29 -28.57
C TYR A 167 19.18 -17.96 -27.89
N ILE A 168 18.21 -17.29 -27.24
CA ILE A 168 18.45 -16.02 -26.52
C ILE A 168 19.41 -16.26 -25.36
N SER A 169 19.15 -17.30 -24.56
CA SER A 169 20.03 -17.75 -23.48
C SER A 169 21.46 -18.00 -23.97
N LYS A 170 21.62 -18.80 -25.03
CA LYS A 170 22.94 -19.12 -25.61
C LYS A 170 23.70 -17.88 -26.08
N CYS A 171 23.00 -16.93 -26.71
CA CYS A 171 23.60 -15.67 -27.14
C CYS A 171 23.97 -14.75 -25.96
N PHE A 172 23.21 -14.82 -24.85
CA PHE A 172 23.46 -14.03 -23.65
C PHE A 172 24.57 -14.59 -22.77
N GLU A 173 24.84 -15.90 -22.78
CA GLU A 173 25.88 -16.53 -21.94
C GLU A 173 27.31 -16.32 -22.46
N ASN A 174 27.48 -16.11 -23.77
CA ASN A 174 28.79 -15.90 -24.43
C ASN A 174 29.86 -16.88 -23.97
N SER A 175 29.52 -18.15 -24.07
CA SER A 175 30.39 -19.30 -23.81
C SER A 175 31.69 -19.31 -24.61
N ASP A 176 31.78 -18.47 -25.65
CA ASP A 176 32.83 -18.51 -26.67
C ASP A 176 33.98 -17.52 -26.39
N GLY A 177 33.89 -16.76 -25.28
CA GLY A 177 34.97 -15.89 -24.78
C GLY A 177 35.24 -14.62 -25.59
N LYS A 178 34.45 -14.33 -26.64
CA LYS A 178 34.58 -13.10 -27.44
C LYS A 178 33.81 -11.96 -26.78
N PRO A 179 34.36 -10.74 -26.63
CA PRO A 179 33.65 -9.66 -25.93
C PRO A 179 32.30 -9.31 -26.58
N TYR A 180 31.27 -9.12 -25.75
CA TYR A 180 29.88 -8.79 -26.12
C TYR A 180 29.69 -7.46 -26.88
N PHE A 181 30.74 -6.63 -26.94
CA PHE A 181 30.63 -5.26 -27.40
C PHE A 181 31.70 -4.95 -28.44
N TYR A 182 31.27 -4.27 -29.50
CA TYR A 182 32.15 -3.68 -30.48
C TYR A 182 32.49 -2.25 -30.03
N ARG A 183 33.74 -2.01 -29.64
CA ARG A 183 34.24 -0.66 -29.31
C ARG A 183 34.85 -0.06 -30.57
N ASN A 184 34.22 0.99 -31.10
CA ASN A 184 34.76 1.75 -32.22
C ASN A 184 34.76 3.24 -31.91
N LYS A 185 35.91 3.90 -32.04
CA LYS A 185 36.11 5.34 -31.82
C LYS A 185 35.66 5.87 -30.44
N LEU A 186 35.80 5.09 -29.36
CA LEU A 186 35.59 5.62 -28.02
C LEU A 186 36.68 6.66 -27.68
N PRO A 187 36.34 7.75 -26.98
CA PRO A 187 37.34 8.70 -26.47
C PRO A 187 38.35 7.96 -25.59
N LYS A 188 39.63 8.36 -25.64
CA LYS A 188 40.62 7.84 -24.68
C LYS A 188 40.19 8.29 -23.29
N ASN A 189 40.12 7.36 -22.35
CA ASN A 189 40.00 7.72 -20.93
C ASN A 189 41.22 8.58 -20.57
N THR A 190 40.96 9.87 -20.31
CA THR A 190 41.87 10.76 -19.57
C THR A 190 41.97 10.33 -18.13
#